data_AF-A0A4Q1T2I1-F1
#
_entry.id   AF-A0A4Q1T2I1-F1
#
_cell.length_a   1.000
_cell.length_b   1.000
_cell.length_c   1.000
_cell.angle_alpha   90.00
_cell.angle_beta   90.00
_cell.angle_gamma   90.00
#
_symmetry.space_group_name_H-M   'P 1'
#
loop_
_entity.id
_entity.type
_entity.pdbx_description
1 polymer ?
#
loop_
_entity_poly.entity_id
_entity_poly.type
_entity_poly.pdbx_seq_one_letter_code
_entity_poly.pdbx_strand_id
1 'polypeptide(L)'
;MSGMDDQRKLKQIEEFLDEITQVISECKACLLERRTVSGDGSLEREFFSSMTQVYAKEEELRKSQNNARKSNTRITTMLYQELALFFQNRFPSHLQMEPQQDVLLLKQNEDQVGVIKIIPNLSSYKGMKWYIRVNRIVSQAKEQYQVAAENIYFIVGNLLNGLDSGNVQQKLGTEITTGNELLKIKHRKQLLRYLDSYVLGAHALPRPREQVYFLSATLSPNEMGKVWMEKQDWVRQQVEQELWIRPSISELISTLQEKYGAANS
;
A
#
# COMPACT_ATOMS: atom_id res chain seq x y z
N MET A 1 -48.96 -1.71 -31.28
CA MET A 1 -48.51 -1.65 -29.87
C MET A 1 -47.08 -2.17 -29.64
N SER A 2 -46.41 -2.88 -30.55
CA SER A 2 -45.04 -3.40 -30.29
C SER A 2 -43.90 -2.38 -30.55
N GLY A 3 -44.09 -1.40 -31.45
CA GLY A 3 -43.00 -0.48 -31.83
C GLY A 3 -42.52 0.51 -30.74
N MET A 4 -43.33 0.85 -29.74
CA MET A 4 -42.88 1.70 -28.62
C MET A 4 -42.01 0.95 -27.61
N ASP A 5 -42.20 -0.36 -27.47
CA ASP A 5 -41.41 -1.18 -26.55
C ASP A 5 -40.01 -1.46 -27.14
N ASP A 6 -39.93 -1.59 -28.46
CA ASP A 6 -38.66 -1.75 -29.19
C ASP A 6 -37.82 -0.47 -29.17
N GLN A 7 -38.43 0.70 -29.31
CA GLN A 7 -37.73 1.99 -29.18
C GLN A 7 -37.17 2.23 -27.77
N ARG A 8 -37.90 1.79 -26.74
CA ARG A 8 -37.45 1.90 -25.35
C ARG A 8 -36.28 0.97 -25.04
N LYS A 9 -36.30 -0.25 -25.58
CA LYS A 9 -35.19 -1.21 -25.46
C LYS A 9 -33.95 -0.72 -26.23
N LEU A 10 -34.13 -0.16 -27.42
CA LEU A 10 -33.03 0.44 -28.19
C LEU A 10 -32.33 1.55 -27.40
N LYS A 11 -33.11 2.46 -26.80
CA LYS A 11 -32.55 3.54 -25.98
C LYS A 11 -31.79 3.04 -24.75
N GLN A 12 -32.30 1.99 -24.09
CA GLN A 12 -31.60 1.35 -22.96
C GLN A 12 -30.29 0.67 -23.39
N ILE A 13 -30.26 0.08 -24.58
CA ILE A 13 -29.03 -0.52 -25.14
C ILE A 13 -28.03 0.57 -25.49
N GLU A 14 -28.46 1.69 -26.08
CA GLU A 14 -27.59 2.85 -26.37
C GLU A 14 -26.97 3.42 -25.10
N GLU A 15 -27.77 3.66 -24.06
CA GLU A 15 -27.29 4.15 -22.76
C GLU A 15 -26.27 3.17 -22.13
N PHE A 16 -26.51 1.86 -22.23
CA PHE A 16 -25.59 0.84 -21.74
C PHE A 16 -24.29 0.76 -22.55
N LEU A 17 -24.36 0.95 -23.88
CA LEU A 17 -23.17 0.97 -24.75
C LEU A 17 -22.33 2.23 -24.51
N ASP A 18 -22.95 3.36 -24.21
CA ASP A 18 -22.26 4.59 -23.82
C ASP A 18 -21.55 4.42 -22.47
N GLU A 19 -22.20 3.80 -21.50
CA GLU A 19 -21.55 3.43 -20.22
C GLU A 19 -20.35 2.50 -20.43
N ILE A 20 -20.49 1.45 -21.25
CA ILE A 20 -19.37 0.56 -21.59
C ILE A 20 -18.26 1.33 -22.29
N THR A 21 -18.59 2.21 -23.23
CA THR A 21 -17.60 2.99 -23.99
C THR A 21 -16.85 3.96 -23.08
N GLN A 22 -17.55 4.60 -22.13
CA GLN A 22 -16.93 5.45 -21.13
C GLN A 22 -16.00 4.64 -20.22
N VAL A 23 -16.44 3.47 -19.73
CA VAL A 23 -15.59 2.57 -18.93
C VAL A 23 -14.38 2.11 -19.73
N ILE A 24 -14.53 1.77 -21.01
CA ILE A 24 -13.41 1.38 -21.89
C ILE A 24 -12.46 2.56 -22.10
N SER A 25 -12.96 3.78 -22.29
CA SER A 25 -12.15 4.99 -22.46
C SER A 25 -11.36 5.33 -21.20
N GLU A 26 -12.00 5.27 -20.03
CA GLU A 26 -11.35 5.46 -18.72
C GLU A 26 -10.32 4.35 -18.45
N CYS A 27 -10.65 3.10 -18.78
CA CYS A 27 -9.69 1.99 -18.77
C CYS A 27 -8.52 2.29 -19.72
N LYS A 28 -8.78 2.74 -20.95
CA LYS A 28 -7.75 3.07 -21.94
C LYS A 28 -6.84 4.20 -21.48
N ALA A 29 -7.38 5.23 -20.84
CA ALA A 29 -6.61 6.32 -20.27
C ALA A 29 -5.70 5.81 -19.13
N CYS A 30 -6.24 4.99 -18.21
CA CYS A 30 -5.44 4.28 -17.21
C CYS A 30 -4.41 3.33 -17.83
N LEU A 31 -4.72 2.68 -18.97
CA LEU A 31 -3.81 1.81 -19.71
C LEU A 31 -2.75 2.60 -20.48
N LEU A 32 -3.04 3.81 -20.93
CA LEU A 32 -2.10 4.68 -21.66
C LEU A 32 -1.12 5.36 -20.70
N GLU A 33 -1.56 5.68 -19.48
CA GLU A 33 -0.65 5.96 -18.35
C GLU A 33 0.31 4.79 -18.08
N ARG A 34 0.00 3.54 -18.50
CA ARG A 34 0.94 2.40 -18.40
C ARG A 34 2.11 2.46 -19.40
N ARG A 35 2.05 3.24 -20.49
CA ARG A 35 3.09 3.21 -21.54
C ARG A 35 4.19 4.26 -21.38
N THR A 36 4.01 5.25 -20.53
CA THR A 36 5.05 6.27 -20.28
C THR A 36 6.03 5.90 -19.16
N VAL A 37 5.85 4.76 -18.49
CA VAL A 37 6.82 4.24 -17.51
C VAL A 37 6.92 2.72 -17.65
N SER A 38 7.56 2.26 -18.72
CA SER A 38 8.16 0.92 -18.76
C SER A 38 9.39 0.92 -17.83
N GLY A 39 9.13 0.82 -16.53
CA GLY A 39 10.13 0.77 -15.48
C GLY A 39 9.48 0.27 -14.18
N ASP A 40 9.87 -0.95 -13.80
CA ASP A 40 9.72 -1.61 -12.50
C ASP A 40 8.33 -1.65 -11.84
N GLY A 41 7.61 -2.75 -12.08
CA GLY A 41 6.75 -3.36 -11.07
C GLY A 41 7.46 -4.48 -10.30
N SER A 42 8.76 -4.70 -10.51
CA SER A 42 9.49 -5.82 -9.90
C SER A 42 9.65 -5.63 -8.39
N LEU A 43 9.95 -4.41 -7.94
CA LEU A 43 10.22 -4.12 -6.53
C LEU A 43 8.97 -4.12 -5.67
N GLU A 44 7.86 -3.55 -6.14
CA GLU A 44 6.58 -3.61 -5.43
C GLU A 44 6.07 -5.05 -5.35
N ARG A 45 6.23 -5.82 -6.44
CA ARG A 45 5.89 -7.25 -6.46
C ARG A 45 6.75 -8.03 -5.50
N GLU A 46 8.06 -7.79 -5.47
CA GLU A 46 8.97 -8.48 -4.56
C GLU A 46 8.68 -8.10 -3.12
N PHE A 47 8.51 -6.82 -2.81
CA PHE A 47 8.14 -6.33 -1.47
C PHE A 47 6.82 -6.96 -0.99
N PHE A 48 5.78 -6.93 -1.84
CA PHE A 48 4.49 -7.56 -1.55
C PHE A 48 4.63 -9.08 -1.37
N SER A 49 5.45 -9.73 -2.19
CA SER A 49 5.70 -11.17 -2.12
C SER A 49 6.41 -11.54 -0.83
N SER A 50 7.42 -10.77 -0.41
CA SER A 50 8.09 -10.92 0.88
C SER A 50 7.10 -10.82 2.05
N MET A 51 6.22 -9.81 2.05
CA MET A 51 5.15 -9.72 3.04
C MET A 51 4.24 -10.95 3.01
N THR A 52 3.82 -11.38 1.82
CA THR A 52 2.89 -12.51 1.63
C THR A 52 3.51 -13.83 2.12
N GLN A 53 4.79 -14.05 1.86
CA GLN A 53 5.51 -15.24 2.32
C GLN A 53 5.59 -15.31 3.85
N VAL A 54 5.76 -14.19 4.55
CA VAL A 54 5.68 -14.17 6.03
C VAL A 54 4.31 -14.63 6.51
N TYR A 55 3.23 -14.13 5.90
CA TYR A 55 1.87 -14.56 6.24
C TYR A 55 1.58 -16.01 5.88
N ALA A 56 2.16 -16.52 4.79
CA ALA A 56 2.05 -17.92 4.36
C ALA A 56 2.75 -18.86 5.34
N LYS A 57 4.00 -18.56 5.72
CA LYS A 57 4.77 -19.30 6.74
C LYS A 57 4.01 -19.35 8.07
N GLU A 58 3.43 -18.23 8.49
CA GLU A 58 2.62 -18.19 9.71
C GLU A 58 1.32 -19.00 9.60
N GLU A 59 0.67 -19.00 8.43
CA GLU A 59 -0.52 -19.83 8.21
C GLU A 59 -0.19 -21.33 8.26
N GLU A 60 0.93 -21.73 7.67
CA GLU A 60 1.42 -23.11 7.72
C GLU A 60 1.68 -23.55 9.17
N LEU A 61 2.40 -22.72 9.95
CA LEU A 61 2.63 -22.97 11.37
C LEU A 61 1.33 -23.05 12.17
N ARG A 62 0.37 -22.14 11.89
CA ARG A 62 -0.94 -22.15 12.54
C ARG A 62 -1.66 -23.48 12.28
N LYS A 63 -1.67 -23.94 11.03
CA LYS A 63 -2.31 -25.21 10.62
C LYS A 63 -1.59 -26.41 11.25
N SER A 64 -0.27 -26.48 11.18
CA SER A 64 0.51 -27.63 11.69
C SER A 64 0.45 -27.77 13.22
N GLN A 65 0.32 -26.64 13.94
CA GLN A 65 0.19 -26.63 15.40
C GLN A 65 -1.26 -26.66 15.88
N ASN A 66 -2.24 -26.79 14.96
CA ASN A 66 -3.68 -26.74 15.26
C ASN A 66 -4.10 -25.49 16.08
N ASN A 67 -3.45 -24.36 15.82
CA ASN A 67 -3.76 -23.10 16.50
C ASN A 67 -4.99 -22.42 15.89
N ALA A 68 -5.84 -21.85 16.74
CA ALA A 68 -7.03 -21.12 16.29
C ALA A 68 -6.69 -19.79 15.57
N ARG A 69 -5.55 -19.17 15.89
CA ARG A 69 -5.17 -17.84 15.37
C ARG A 69 -3.67 -17.77 15.06
N LYS A 70 -3.32 -16.90 14.11
CA LYS A 70 -1.93 -16.51 13.83
C LYS A 70 -1.36 -15.64 14.96
N SER A 71 -0.06 -15.72 15.21
CA SER A 71 0.66 -14.89 16.19
C SER A 71 1.05 -13.54 15.59
N ASN A 72 0.38 -12.47 16.04
CA ASN A 72 0.68 -11.10 15.58
C ASN A 72 2.11 -10.68 15.92
N THR A 73 2.63 -11.08 17.08
CA THR A 73 4.01 -10.76 17.49
C THR A 73 5.00 -11.41 16.54
N ARG A 74 4.84 -12.71 16.24
CA ARG A 74 5.74 -13.44 15.34
C ARG A 74 5.67 -12.91 13.91
N ILE A 75 4.47 -12.65 13.40
CA ILE A 75 4.29 -11.99 12.09
C ILE A 75 5.06 -10.67 12.06
N THR A 76 4.88 -9.83 13.09
CA THR A 76 5.52 -8.51 13.13
C THR A 76 7.04 -8.67 13.10
N THR A 77 7.61 -9.48 13.99
CA THR A 77 9.05 -9.74 14.03
C THR A 77 9.59 -10.26 12.69
N MET A 78 8.96 -11.28 12.10
CA MET A 78 9.38 -11.85 10.83
C MET A 78 9.24 -10.86 9.67
N LEU A 79 8.18 -10.05 9.67
CA LEU A 79 7.93 -9.05 8.63
C LEU A 79 8.97 -7.94 8.66
N TYR A 80 9.35 -7.43 9.83
CA TYR A 80 10.43 -6.44 9.93
C TYR A 80 11.79 -7.04 9.56
N GLN A 81 12.07 -8.29 9.92
CA GLN A 81 13.31 -8.97 9.49
C GLN A 81 13.39 -9.15 7.97
N GLU A 82 12.33 -9.69 7.36
CA GLU A 82 12.28 -9.94 5.92
C GLU A 82 12.38 -8.62 5.13
N LEU A 83 11.68 -7.58 5.58
CA LEU A 83 11.70 -6.30 4.90
C LEU A 83 13.00 -5.52 5.12
N ALA A 84 13.67 -5.69 6.27
CA ALA A 84 15.03 -5.19 6.45
C ALA A 84 15.98 -5.77 5.39
N LEU A 85 15.93 -7.10 5.17
CA LEU A 85 16.72 -7.77 4.13
C LEU A 85 16.37 -7.28 2.72
N PHE A 86 15.08 -7.10 2.44
CA PHE A 86 14.63 -6.56 1.16
C PHE A 86 15.29 -5.21 0.84
N PHE A 87 15.32 -4.27 1.80
CA PHE A 87 15.97 -2.98 1.60
C PHE A 87 17.50 -3.10 1.60
N GLN A 88 18.07 -3.92 2.49
CA GLN A 88 19.53 -4.09 2.62
C GLN A 88 20.18 -4.55 1.31
N ASN A 89 19.52 -5.44 0.57
CA ASN A 89 20.00 -5.95 -0.72
C ASN A 89 20.04 -4.90 -1.83
N ARG A 90 19.51 -3.70 -1.58
CA ARG A 90 19.35 -2.61 -2.55
C ARG A 90 20.12 -1.36 -2.17
N PHE A 91 20.54 -1.26 -0.92
CA PHE A 91 21.30 -0.12 -0.45
C PHE A 91 22.81 -0.38 -0.53
N PRO A 92 23.61 0.68 -0.75
CA PRO A 92 25.07 0.58 -0.66
C PRO A 92 25.47 0.13 0.75
N SER A 93 26.67 -0.46 0.88
CA SER A 93 27.13 -1.10 2.13
C SER A 93 27.22 -0.17 3.34
N HIS A 94 27.35 1.15 3.13
CA HIS A 94 27.37 2.15 4.20
C HIS A 94 25.98 2.50 4.75
N LEU A 95 24.91 2.06 4.07
CA LEU A 95 23.54 2.17 4.53
C LEU A 95 23.05 0.80 5.00
N GLN A 96 22.55 0.78 6.24
CA GLN A 96 22.07 -0.44 6.87
C GLN A 96 20.60 -0.29 7.27
N MET A 97 19.87 -1.39 7.14
CA MET A 97 18.48 -1.49 7.57
C MET A 97 18.36 -2.47 8.72
N GLU A 98 18.02 -1.95 9.90
CA GLU A 98 17.94 -2.74 11.12
C GLU A 98 16.49 -2.83 11.62
N PRO A 99 15.95 -4.05 11.82
CA PRO A 99 14.64 -4.20 12.43
C PRO A 99 14.70 -3.90 13.93
N GLN A 100 13.94 -2.92 14.39
CA GLN A 100 13.85 -2.56 15.81
C GLN A 100 12.39 -2.55 16.25
N GLN A 101 12.00 -3.55 17.05
CA GLN A 101 10.64 -3.75 17.55
C GLN A 101 9.57 -3.73 16.43
N ASP A 102 8.93 -2.57 16.22
CA ASP A 102 7.88 -2.34 15.25
C ASP A 102 8.27 -1.26 14.22
N VAL A 103 9.55 -0.98 14.01
CA VAL A 103 10.06 -0.10 12.95
C VAL A 103 11.30 -0.69 12.26
N LEU A 104 11.64 -0.18 11.08
CA LEU A 104 12.98 -0.35 10.50
C LEU A 104 13.77 0.93 10.74
N LEU A 105 14.96 0.81 11.31
CA LEU A 105 15.91 1.91 11.42
C LEU A 105 16.83 1.91 10.19
N LEU A 106 16.94 3.08 9.55
CA LEU A 106 17.96 3.33 8.54
C LEU A 106 19.18 3.92 9.24
N LYS A 107 20.31 3.23 9.12
CA LYS A 107 21.60 3.66 9.65
C LYS A 107 22.56 4.05 8.54
N GLN A 108 23.35 5.09 8.77
CA GLN A 108 24.46 5.50 7.93
C GLN A 108 25.71 5.61 8.80
N ASN A 109 26.73 4.78 8.58
CA ASN A 109 27.95 4.76 9.39
C ASN A 109 27.69 4.68 10.90
N GLU A 110 26.80 3.78 11.34
CA GLU A 110 26.28 3.60 12.72
C GLU A 110 25.28 4.65 13.22
N ASP A 111 25.19 5.83 12.59
CA ASP A 111 24.23 6.87 12.98
C ASP A 111 22.82 6.54 12.48
N GLN A 112 21.81 6.72 13.34
CA GLN A 112 20.40 6.54 13.00
C GLN A 112 19.89 7.75 12.21
N VAL A 113 19.71 7.60 10.89
CA VAL A 113 19.38 8.71 9.99
C VAL A 113 17.93 8.70 9.52
N GLY A 114 17.20 7.60 9.74
CA GLY A 114 15.80 7.50 9.34
C GLY A 114 15.04 6.34 10.00
N VAL A 115 13.71 6.40 9.90
CA VAL A 115 12.80 5.36 10.39
C VAL A 115 11.77 5.03 9.31
N ILE A 116 11.54 3.75 9.06
CA ILE A 116 10.44 3.27 8.21
C ILE A 116 9.46 2.47 9.04
N LYS A 117 8.20 2.93 9.10
CA LYS A 117 7.10 2.24 9.75
C LYS A 117 6.29 1.47 8.71
N ILE A 118 6.21 0.16 8.86
CA ILE A 118 5.35 -0.68 8.03
C ILE A 118 4.00 -0.90 8.73
N ILE A 119 2.94 -0.61 8.00
CA ILE A 119 1.54 -0.79 8.39
C ILE A 119 0.94 -1.82 7.43
N PRO A 120 0.92 -3.12 7.77
CA PRO A 120 0.52 -4.16 6.83
C PRO A 120 -0.89 -3.97 6.26
N ASN A 121 -1.80 -3.38 7.03
CA ASN A 121 -3.17 -3.08 6.63
C ASN A 121 -3.72 -1.89 7.47
N LEU A 122 -4.58 -1.06 6.87
CA LEU A 122 -5.13 0.16 7.49
C LEU A 122 -6.37 -0.04 8.38
N SER A 123 -6.98 -1.23 8.43
CA SER A 123 -8.26 -1.52 9.11
C SER A 123 -8.31 -1.07 10.57
N SER A 124 -7.24 -1.26 11.35
CA SER A 124 -7.16 -0.82 12.74
C SER A 124 -6.97 0.69 12.91
N TYR A 125 -6.60 1.40 11.83
CA TYR A 125 -6.19 2.80 11.84
C TYR A 125 -7.00 3.67 10.87
N LYS A 126 -8.20 3.26 10.47
CA LYS A 126 -9.04 4.02 9.53
C LYS A 126 -9.48 5.39 10.08
N GLY A 127 -9.65 6.37 9.19
CA GLY A 127 -10.12 7.71 9.51
C GLY A 127 -9.19 8.44 10.49
N MET A 128 -9.74 9.07 11.52
CA MET A 128 -8.94 9.85 12.48
C MET A 128 -7.89 9.04 13.25
N LYS A 129 -8.07 7.71 13.37
CA LYS A 129 -7.11 6.83 14.06
C LYS A 129 -5.76 6.78 13.35
N TRP A 130 -5.72 7.04 12.04
CA TRP A 130 -4.49 7.12 11.27
C TRP A 130 -3.64 8.29 11.75
N TYR A 131 -4.20 9.49 11.84
CA TYR A 131 -3.47 10.68 12.26
C TYR A 131 -2.93 10.55 13.68
N ILE A 132 -3.73 9.97 14.59
CA ILE A 132 -3.28 9.65 15.95
C ILE A 132 -2.10 8.67 15.92
N ARG A 133 -2.17 7.64 15.07
CA ARG A 133 -1.09 6.65 14.94
C ARG A 133 0.17 7.28 14.35
N VAL A 134 0.07 8.10 13.32
CA VAL A 134 1.21 8.83 12.74
C VAL A 134 1.86 9.71 13.78
N ASN A 135 1.09 10.54 14.50
CA ASN A 135 1.63 11.42 15.53
C ASN A 135 2.39 10.64 16.61
N ARG A 136 1.82 9.52 17.08
CA ARG A 136 2.49 8.65 18.05
C ARG A 136 3.82 8.09 17.53
N ILE A 137 3.87 7.66 16.27
CA ILE A 137 5.10 7.13 15.67
C ILE A 137 6.15 8.24 15.52
N VAL A 138 5.75 9.44 15.10
CA VAL A 138 6.66 10.59 14.99
C VAL A 138 7.25 10.96 16.35
N SER A 139 6.43 11.05 17.40
CA SER A 139 6.91 11.29 18.77
C SER A 139 7.86 10.18 19.24
N GLN A 140 7.48 8.91 19.05
CA GLN A 140 8.31 7.77 19.43
C GLN A 140 9.67 7.80 18.73
N ALA A 141 9.70 8.06 17.42
CA ALA A 141 10.94 8.11 16.66
C ALA A 141 11.88 9.23 17.12
N LYS A 142 11.31 10.39 17.44
CA LYS A 142 12.06 11.52 18.01
C LYS A 142 12.64 11.17 19.39
N GLU A 143 11.83 10.59 20.28
CA GLU A 143 12.22 10.33 21.67
C GLU A 143 13.17 9.15 21.81
N GLN A 144 12.96 8.07 21.05
CA GLN A 144 13.69 6.81 21.21
C GLN A 144 14.89 6.69 20.26
N TYR A 145 14.77 7.26 19.05
CA TYR A 145 15.76 7.07 17.98
C TYR A 145 16.43 8.39 17.58
N GLN A 146 16.01 9.52 18.16
CA GLN A 146 16.53 10.86 17.85
C GLN A 146 16.41 11.23 16.36
N VAL A 147 15.45 10.62 15.66
CA VAL A 147 15.21 10.85 14.23
C VAL A 147 14.22 12.00 14.04
N ALA A 148 14.59 12.96 13.19
CA ALA A 148 13.76 14.11 12.85
C ALA A 148 12.55 13.71 11.99
N ALA A 149 11.45 14.48 12.09
CA ALA A 149 10.17 14.12 11.49
C ALA A 149 10.23 13.97 9.96
N GLU A 150 11.09 14.72 9.28
CA GLU A 150 11.36 14.67 7.84
C GLU A 150 12.08 13.39 7.37
N ASN A 151 12.54 12.56 8.31
CA ASN A 151 13.26 11.31 8.05
C ASN A 151 12.44 10.08 8.48
N ILE A 152 11.13 10.26 8.68
CA ILE A 152 10.21 9.20 9.06
C ILE A 152 9.31 8.87 7.88
N TYR A 153 9.28 7.61 7.48
CA TYR A 153 8.53 7.12 6.33
C TYR A 153 7.54 6.05 6.77
N PHE A 154 6.40 5.96 6.09
CA PHE A 154 5.34 4.99 6.34
C PHE A 154 5.08 4.20 5.06
N ILE A 155 4.99 2.88 5.19
CA ILE A 155 4.57 1.99 4.10
C ILE A 155 3.28 1.30 4.54
N VAL A 156 2.19 1.57 3.83
CA VAL A 156 0.90 0.93 4.04
C VAL A 156 0.74 -0.21 3.04
N GLY A 157 0.73 -1.45 3.54
CA GLY A 157 0.72 -2.65 2.70
C GLY A 157 -0.55 -2.80 1.87
N ASN A 158 -1.72 -2.53 2.45
CA ASN A 158 -2.96 -2.53 1.69
C ASN A 158 -4.12 -1.73 2.30
N LEU A 159 -5.09 -1.41 1.45
CA LEU A 159 -6.29 -0.63 1.78
C LEU A 159 -7.55 -1.47 2.04
N LEU A 160 -7.48 -2.80 1.88
CA LEU A 160 -8.65 -3.67 2.05
C LEU A 160 -9.23 -3.54 3.46
N ASN A 161 -10.52 -3.21 3.56
CA ASN A 161 -11.21 -2.89 4.82
C ASN A 161 -10.57 -1.73 5.63
N GLY A 162 -9.68 -0.96 5.01
CA GLY A 162 -8.94 0.14 5.63
C GLY A 162 -9.57 1.51 5.42
N LEU A 163 -10.62 1.60 4.61
CA LEU A 163 -11.29 2.85 4.26
C LEU A 163 -12.57 3.05 5.10
N ASP A 164 -12.71 4.23 5.68
CA ASP A 164 -13.89 4.65 6.43
C ASP A 164 -14.81 5.46 5.52
N SER A 165 -16.04 4.99 5.27
CA SER A 165 -16.96 5.63 4.32
C SER A 165 -17.30 7.06 4.70
N GLY A 166 -17.50 7.34 6.00
CA GLY A 166 -17.74 8.70 6.49
C GLY A 166 -16.56 9.63 6.23
N ASN A 167 -15.34 9.16 6.49
CA ASN A 167 -14.15 9.95 6.19
C ASN A 167 -13.92 10.15 4.68
N VAL A 168 -14.22 9.13 3.87
CA VAL A 168 -14.15 9.21 2.41
C VAL A 168 -15.13 10.24 1.88
N GLN A 169 -16.39 10.19 2.33
CA GLN A 169 -17.42 11.17 1.95
C GLN A 169 -17.03 12.58 2.37
N GLN A 170 -16.52 12.76 3.59
CA GLN A 170 -16.05 14.06 4.07
C GLN A 170 -14.95 14.65 3.19
N LYS A 171 -14.01 13.82 2.70
CA LYS A 171 -12.86 14.28 1.91
C LYS A 171 -13.16 14.46 0.42
N LEU A 172 -14.05 13.64 -0.14
CA LEU A 172 -14.37 13.66 -1.57
C LEU A 172 -15.65 14.45 -1.89
N GLY A 173 -16.50 14.73 -0.90
CA GLY A 173 -17.83 15.29 -1.12
C GLY A 173 -18.76 14.38 -1.93
N THR A 174 -18.42 13.10 -2.05
CA THR A 174 -19.17 12.09 -2.83
C THR A 174 -19.69 11.02 -1.88
N GLU A 175 -20.97 10.69 -1.99
CA GLU A 175 -21.55 9.58 -1.24
C GLU A 175 -20.99 8.25 -1.75
N ILE A 176 -20.46 7.43 -0.85
CA ILE A 176 -19.94 6.10 -1.18
C ILE A 176 -20.55 5.11 -0.20
N THR A 177 -21.15 4.04 -0.74
CA THR A 177 -21.90 3.06 0.04
C THR A 177 -20.99 2.28 0.99
N THR A 178 -19.79 1.91 0.50
CA THR A 178 -18.79 1.19 1.31
C THR A 178 -17.38 1.63 0.96
N GLY A 179 -16.46 1.65 1.93
CA GLY A 179 -15.04 1.96 1.66
C GLY A 179 -14.43 1.04 0.60
N ASN A 180 -14.85 -0.23 0.54
CA ASN A 180 -14.37 -1.20 -0.45
C ASN A 180 -14.84 -0.89 -1.89
N GLU A 181 -15.91 -0.11 -2.07
CA GLU A 181 -16.35 0.33 -3.39
C GLU A 181 -15.28 1.19 -4.08
N LEU A 182 -14.62 2.07 -3.32
CA LEU A 182 -13.55 2.94 -3.81
C LEU A 182 -12.31 2.17 -4.28
N LEU A 183 -12.15 0.91 -3.87
CA LEU A 183 -11.03 0.06 -4.27
C LEU A 183 -11.20 -0.55 -5.67
N LYS A 184 -12.41 -0.48 -6.26
CA LYS A 184 -12.65 -1.02 -7.61
C LYS A 184 -11.90 -0.18 -8.66
N ILE A 185 -11.46 -0.84 -9.73
CA ILE A 185 -10.68 -0.21 -10.81
C ILE A 185 -11.35 1.05 -11.39
N LYS A 186 -12.67 1.02 -11.60
CA LYS A 186 -13.45 2.16 -12.13
C LYS A 186 -13.38 3.41 -11.23
N HIS A 187 -13.06 3.26 -9.95
CA HIS A 187 -12.93 4.36 -9.00
C HIS A 187 -11.48 4.77 -8.74
N ARG A 188 -10.51 4.27 -9.52
CA ARG A 188 -9.08 4.51 -9.26
C ARG A 188 -8.72 5.98 -9.13
N LYS A 189 -9.24 6.86 -9.99
CA LYS A 189 -9.00 8.31 -9.91
C LYS A 189 -9.53 8.91 -8.60
N GLN A 190 -10.72 8.48 -8.16
CA GLN A 190 -11.31 8.93 -6.90
C GLN A 190 -10.51 8.41 -5.70
N LEU A 191 -10.05 7.16 -5.76
CA LEU A 191 -9.17 6.58 -4.75
C LEU A 191 -7.90 7.40 -4.58
N LEU A 192 -7.19 7.71 -5.67
CA LEU A 192 -5.94 8.49 -5.61
C LEU A 192 -6.18 9.90 -5.04
N ARG A 193 -7.28 10.56 -5.42
CA ARG A 193 -7.67 11.86 -4.83
C ARG A 193 -7.96 11.75 -3.34
N TYR A 194 -8.63 10.69 -2.92
CA TYR A 194 -8.88 10.44 -1.49
C TYR A 194 -7.58 10.22 -0.74
N LEU A 195 -6.69 9.35 -1.26
CA LEU A 195 -5.41 9.05 -0.62
C LEU A 195 -4.54 10.30 -0.49
N ASP A 196 -4.50 11.16 -1.51
CA ASP A 196 -3.78 12.43 -1.44
C ASP A 196 -4.31 13.33 -0.29
N SER A 197 -5.63 13.52 -0.24
CA SER A 197 -6.26 14.28 0.86
C SER A 197 -6.05 13.59 2.22
N TYR A 198 -6.05 12.26 2.26
CA TYR A 198 -5.84 11.48 3.47
C TYR A 198 -4.41 11.62 3.99
N VAL A 199 -3.41 11.61 3.09
CA VAL A 199 -2.00 11.83 3.43
C VAL A 199 -1.76 13.25 3.92
N LEU A 200 -2.32 14.25 3.25
CA LEU A 200 -2.17 15.67 3.63
C LEU A 200 -2.74 15.99 5.02
N GLY A 201 -3.67 15.18 5.54
CA GLY A 201 -4.16 15.34 6.91
C GLY A 201 -3.17 14.92 8.00
N ALA A 202 -2.05 14.27 7.66
CA ALA A 202 -1.04 13.81 8.60
C ALA A 202 -0.07 14.94 9.01
N HIS A 203 -0.57 15.96 9.70
CA HIS A 203 0.16 17.18 10.05
C HIS A 203 1.40 17.00 10.93
N ALA A 204 1.59 15.82 11.54
CA ALA A 204 2.82 15.49 12.26
C ALA A 204 4.02 15.25 11.32
N LEU A 205 3.79 15.12 10.02
CA LEU A 205 4.82 14.97 9.00
C LEU A 205 5.00 16.30 8.24
N PRO A 206 6.24 16.79 8.07
CA PRO A 206 6.48 18.04 7.36
C PRO A 206 6.23 17.92 5.85
N ARG A 207 6.42 16.73 5.27
CA ARG A 207 6.21 16.46 3.83
C ARG A 207 5.42 15.15 3.64
N PRO A 208 4.13 15.10 4.03
CA PRO A 208 3.38 13.84 4.07
C PRO A 208 3.38 13.05 2.75
N ARG A 209 3.32 13.74 1.60
CA ARG A 209 3.33 13.12 0.26
C ARG A 209 4.63 12.37 -0.07
N GLU A 210 5.74 12.79 0.50
CA GLU A 210 7.06 12.17 0.30
C GLU A 210 7.35 11.11 1.39
N GLN A 211 6.46 10.98 2.37
CA GLN A 211 6.69 10.22 3.60
C GLN A 211 5.67 9.09 3.79
N VAL A 212 4.57 9.04 3.05
CA VAL A 212 3.54 8.00 3.17
C VAL A 212 3.33 7.32 1.82
N TYR A 213 3.66 6.03 1.78
CA TYR A 213 3.58 5.20 0.58
C TYR A 213 2.50 4.14 0.78
N PHE A 214 1.63 3.99 -0.20
CA PHE A 214 0.67 2.90 -0.24
C PHE A 214 1.13 1.89 -1.27
N LEU A 215 1.06 0.61 -0.93
CA LEU A 215 1.48 -0.46 -1.82
C LEU A 215 0.33 -0.90 -2.73
N SER A 216 -0.70 -1.53 -2.15
CA SER A 216 -1.82 -2.10 -2.91
C SER A 216 -3.19 -1.56 -2.45
N ALA A 217 -4.11 -1.39 -3.40
CA ALA A 217 -5.50 -1.09 -3.08
C ALA A 217 -6.28 -2.37 -2.76
N THR A 218 -6.01 -3.43 -3.51
CA THR A 218 -6.91 -4.59 -3.66
C THR A 218 -6.35 -5.89 -3.11
N LEU A 219 -5.03 -6.05 -3.05
CA LEU A 219 -4.40 -7.27 -2.54
C LEU A 219 -4.00 -7.10 -1.08
N SER A 220 -4.28 -8.12 -0.27
CA SER A 220 -3.86 -8.19 1.12
C SER A 220 -2.83 -9.30 1.30
N PRO A 221 -1.61 -9.03 1.79
CA PRO A 221 -0.61 -10.06 2.03
C PRO A 221 -1.11 -11.19 2.97
N ASN A 222 -1.96 -10.85 3.93
CA ASN A 222 -2.56 -11.84 4.83
C ASN A 222 -3.57 -12.75 4.10
N GLU A 223 -4.45 -12.19 3.26
CA GLU A 223 -5.42 -12.99 2.50
C GLU A 223 -4.74 -13.87 1.45
N MET A 224 -3.73 -13.32 0.76
CA MET A 224 -2.91 -14.08 -0.18
C MET A 224 -2.11 -15.19 0.53
N GLY A 225 -1.54 -14.89 1.70
CA GLY A 225 -0.81 -15.86 2.52
C GLY A 225 -1.68 -17.03 2.99
N LYS A 226 -2.98 -16.83 3.25
CA LYS A 226 -3.90 -17.91 3.66
C LYS A 226 -4.05 -19.00 2.59
N VAL A 227 -4.07 -18.60 1.31
CA VAL A 227 -4.31 -19.50 0.18
C VAL A 227 -3.03 -19.88 -0.57
N TRP A 228 -1.88 -19.35 -0.15
CA TRP A 228 -0.60 -19.49 -0.85
C TRP A 228 -0.25 -20.95 -1.17
N MET A 229 -0.39 -21.86 -0.20
CA MET A 229 -0.02 -23.27 -0.36
C MET A 229 -0.90 -24.02 -1.37
N GLU A 230 -2.16 -23.61 -1.52
CA GLU A 230 -3.15 -24.30 -2.36
C GLU A 230 -3.28 -23.64 -3.74
N LYS A 231 -2.94 -22.35 -3.85
CA LYS A 231 -3.21 -21.50 -5.01
C LYS A 231 -2.03 -20.61 -5.40
N GLN A 232 -0.81 -21.12 -5.28
CA GLN A 232 0.41 -20.33 -5.48
C GLN A 232 0.45 -19.60 -6.84
N ASP A 233 0.14 -20.31 -7.93
CA ASP A 233 0.17 -19.72 -9.27
C ASP A 233 -0.90 -18.63 -9.45
N TRP A 234 -2.08 -18.84 -8.86
CA TRP A 234 -3.13 -17.82 -8.85
C TRP A 234 -2.68 -16.58 -8.07
N VAL A 235 -2.06 -16.74 -6.89
CA VAL A 235 -1.54 -15.60 -6.13
C VAL A 235 -0.48 -14.84 -6.94
N ARG A 236 0.46 -15.54 -7.58
CA ARG A 236 1.48 -14.93 -8.45
C ARG A 236 0.83 -14.14 -9.59
N GLN A 237 -0.21 -14.70 -10.23
CA GLN A 237 -0.95 -14.02 -11.27
C GLN A 237 -1.65 -12.74 -10.76
N GLN A 238 -2.24 -12.77 -9.56
CA GLN A 238 -2.85 -11.57 -8.97
C GLN A 238 -1.79 -10.48 -8.71
N VAL A 239 -0.65 -10.85 -8.13
CA VAL A 239 0.47 -9.93 -7.87
C VAL A 239 1.04 -9.35 -9.16
N GLU A 240 1.08 -10.13 -10.23
CA GLU A 240 1.54 -9.68 -11.55
C GLU A 240 0.61 -8.64 -12.17
N GLN A 241 -0.71 -8.80 -11.96
CA GLN A 241 -1.76 -7.94 -12.51
C GLN A 241 -2.09 -6.72 -11.64
N GLU A 242 -1.52 -6.63 -10.44
CA GLU A 242 -1.83 -5.58 -9.49
C GLU A 242 -1.40 -4.19 -10.00
N LEU A 243 -2.26 -3.20 -9.71
CA LEU A 243 -1.97 -1.80 -9.98
C LEU A 243 -1.46 -1.12 -8.72
N TRP A 244 -0.13 -1.22 -8.54
CA TRP A 244 0.58 -0.58 -7.44
C TRP A 244 0.25 0.91 -7.34
N ILE A 245 0.11 1.40 -6.12
CA ILE A 245 -0.20 2.81 -5.86
C ILE A 245 1.11 3.62 -5.97
N ARG A 246 0.98 4.84 -6.49
CA ARG A 246 2.07 5.82 -6.62
C ARG A 246 1.87 6.93 -5.57
N PRO A 247 2.95 7.50 -4.99
CA PRO A 247 4.34 7.10 -5.18
C PRO A 247 4.63 5.69 -4.63
N SER A 248 5.50 4.94 -5.30
CA SER A 248 5.70 3.51 -5.08
C SER A 248 6.90 3.19 -4.17
N ILE A 249 7.11 1.90 -3.88
CA ILE A 249 8.26 1.44 -3.08
C ILE A 249 9.58 1.70 -3.82
N SER A 250 9.59 1.55 -5.14
CA SER A 250 10.73 1.93 -5.98
C SER A 250 11.10 3.40 -5.81
N GLU A 251 10.11 4.29 -5.83
CA GLU A 251 10.33 5.73 -5.61
C GLU A 251 10.84 6.03 -4.20
N LEU A 252 10.35 5.32 -3.17
CA LEU A 252 10.90 5.42 -1.82
C LEU A 252 12.38 5.00 -1.79
N ILE A 253 12.73 3.87 -2.39
CA ILE A 253 14.13 3.38 -2.43
C ILE A 253 15.03 4.40 -3.12
N SER A 254 14.63 4.90 -4.28
CA SER A 254 15.39 5.94 -5.00
C SER A 254 15.55 7.20 -4.16
N THR A 255 14.48 7.66 -3.50
CA THR A 255 14.54 8.83 -2.60
C THR A 255 15.53 8.62 -1.47
N LEU A 256 15.54 7.44 -0.84
CA LEU A 256 16.47 7.12 0.25
C LEU A 256 17.92 7.01 -0.26
N GLN A 257 18.13 6.42 -1.44
CA GLN A 257 19.45 6.32 -2.07
C GLN A 257 19.98 7.69 -2.50
N GLU A 258 19.15 8.58 -3.02
CA GLU A 258 19.59 9.94 -3.38
C GLU A 258 19.94 10.74 -2.12
N LYS A 259 19.11 10.61 -1.07
CA LYS A 259 19.27 11.38 0.17
C LYS A 259 20.44 10.91 1.03
N TYR A 260 20.70 9.60 1.09
CA TYR A 260 21.69 9.00 1.99
C TYR A 260 22.78 8.19 1.27
N GLY A 261 22.61 7.90 -0.01
CA GLY A 261 23.52 7.06 -0.80
C GLY A 261 24.70 7.82 -1.41
N ALA A 262 24.63 9.15 -1.53
CA ALA A 262 25.81 9.95 -1.80
C ALA A 262 26.75 9.85 -0.60
N ALA A 263 27.89 9.16 -0.77
CA ALA A 263 29.00 9.32 0.15
C ALA A 263 29.34 10.82 0.13
N ASN A 264 29.25 11.50 1.28
CA ASN A 264 29.91 12.78 1.44
C ASN A 264 31.37 12.56 1.05
N SER A 265 31.70 13.00 -0.16
CA SER A 265 33.00 12.87 -0.80
C SER A 265 33.97 13.84 -0.17
#